data_AF-A0A7X1YAQ1-F1
#
_entry.id   AF-A0A7X1YAQ1-F1
#
_cell.length_a   1.000
_cell.length_b   1.000
_cell.length_c   1.000
_cell.angle_alpha   90.00
_cell.angle_beta   90.00
_cell.angle_gamma   90.00
#
_symmetry.space_group_name_H-M   'P 1'
#
loop_
_entity.id
_entity.type
_entity.pdbx_description
1 polymer ?
#
loop_
_entity_poly.entity_id
_entity_poly.type
_entity_poly.pdbx_seq_one_letter_code
_entity_poly.pdbx_strand_id
1 'polypeptide(L)' 'MGIGNCCSAAMTELENTGSSDKFLNYGTDEKGGNLVTGYECKECGDKWSLEVQTQAPDQMKWFPIDQSRLN' A
#
# COMPACT_ATOMS: atom_id res chain seq x y z
N MET A 1 0.14 7.43 19.84
CA MET A 1 0.81 8.29 18.84
C MET A 1 1.78 7.42 18.06
N GLY A 2 1.61 7.36 16.73
CA GLY A 2 2.58 6.85 15.76
C GLY A 2 2.67 5.33 15.57
N ILE A 3 1.68 4.71 14.91
CA ILE A 3 1.93 3.43 14.23
C ILE A 3 2.80 3.76 13.00
N GLY A 4 4.03 3.25 12.95
CA GLY A 4 4.87 3.07 11.76
C GLY A 4 5.04 4.29 10.85
N ASN A 5 5.81 5.29 11.29
CA ASN A 5 5.93 6.59 10.60
C ASN A 5 7.25 6.75 9.81
N CYS A 6 7.97 5.66 9.50
CA CYS A 6 9.28 5.78 8.84
C CYS A 6 9.13 6.13 7.35
N CYS A 7 8.13 5.56 6.69
CA CYS A 7 7.91 5.64 5.25
C CYS A 7 6.62 6.40 4.89
N SER A 8 6.02 7.12 5.83
CA SER A 8 4.81 7.94 5.57
C SER A 8 5.07 9.04 4.54
N ALA A 9 6.24 9.69 4.58
CA ALA A 9 6.63 10.67 3.56
C ALA A 9 6.77 10.04 2.16
N ALA A 10 7.33 8.83 2.11
CA ALA A 10 7.48 8.09 0.87
C ALA A 10 6.14 7.49 0.38
N MET A 11 5.20 7.22 1.29
CA MET A 11 3.84 6.83 0.93
C MET A 11 3.15 7.97 0.20
N THR A 12 3.28 9.21 0.69
CA THR A 12 2.75 10.39 0.00
C THR A 12 3.35 10.55 -1.39
N GLU A 13 4.65 10.27 -1.56
CA GLU A 13 5.27 10.23 -2.89
C GLU A 13 4.59 9.17 -3.77
N LEU A 14 4.47 7.94 -3.26
CA LEU A 14 3.86 6.82 -3.98
C LEU A 14 2.38 7.06 -4.32
N GLU A 15 1.62 7.78 -3.49
CA GLU A 15 0.26 8.22 -3.76
C GLU A 15 0.17 9.23 -4.91
N ASN A 16 1.16 10.12 -5.03
CA ASN A 16 1.18 11.16 -6.06
C ASN A 16 1.75 10.67 -7.39
N THR A 17 2.77 9.81 -7.35
CA THR A 17 3.52 9.36 -8.55
C THR A 17 3.17 7.93 -8.98
N GLY A 18 2.49 7.16 -8.12
CA GLY A 18 2.22 5.74 -8.32
C GLY A 18 3.42 4.81 -8.10
N SER A 19 4.59 5.36 -7.75
CA SER A 19 5.82 4.58 -7.55
C SER A 19 6.79 5.29 -6.62
N SER A 20 7.49 4.54 -5.77
CA SER A 20 8.56 5.08 -4.94
C SER A 20 9.65 4.03 -4.76
N ASP A 21 10.91 4.45 -4.89
CA ASP A 21 12.09 3.60 -4.71
C ASP A 21 12.19 3.01 -3.30
N LYS A 22 11.57 3.68 -2.32
CA LYS A 22 11.56 3.27 -0.91
C LYS A 22 10.63 2.10 -0.63
N PHE A 23 9.75 1.75 -1.56
CA PHE A 23 8.83 0.62 -1.42
C PHE A 23 9.20 -0.53 -2.35
N LEU A 24 9.03 -1.74 -1.85
CA LEU A 24 8.93 -2.96 -2.65
C LEU A 24 7.47 -3.15 -3.02
N ASN A 25 7.19 -3.22 -4.33
CA ASN A 25 5.88 -3.59 -4.83
C ASN A 25 5.85 -5.12 -4.99
N TYR A 26 4.91 -5.77 -4.32
CA TYR A 26 4.73 -7.23 -4.33
C TYR A 26 3.86 -7.73 -5.50
N GLY A 27 3.38 -6.82 -6.35
CA GLY A 27 2.45 -7.09 -7.44
C GLY A 27 1.01 -6.73 -7.06
N THR A 28 0.16 -6.78 -8.08
CA THR A 28 -1.26 -6.49 -8.00
C THR A 28 -2.06 -7.77 -8.18
N ASP A 29 -2.93 -8.07 -7.21
CA ASP A 29 -3.87 -9.18 -7.23
C ASP A 29 -5.30 -8.67 -7.43
N GLU A 30 -6.10 -9.35 -8.24
CA GLU A 30 -7.52 -9.02 -8.37
C GLU A 30 -8.35 -9.83 -7.36
N LYS A 31 -9.12 -9.14 -6.51
CA LYS A 31 -10.06 -9.73 -5.54
C LYS A 31 -11.43 -9.08 -5.66
N GLY A 32 -12.40 -9.84 -6.20
CA GLY A 32 -13.81 -9.49 -6.12
C GLY A 32 -14.19 -8.15 -6.77
N GLY A 33 -13.51 -7.74 -7.84
CA GLY A 33 -13.71 -6.44 -8.49
C GLY A 33 -12.80 -5.32 -7.98
N ASN A 34 -11.85 -5.64 -7.09
CA ASN A 34 -10.81 -4.72 -6.65
C ASN A 34 -9.44 -5.24 -7.07
N LEU A 35 -8.56 -4.35 -7.50
CA LEU A 35 -7.13 -4.58 -7.66
C LEU A 35 -6.43 -4.21 -6.36
N VAL A 36 -5.86 -5.20 -5.70
CA VAL A 36 -5.14 -5.05 -4.44
C VAL A 36 -3.64 -5.16 -4.72
N THR A 37 -2.91 -4.07 -4.55
CA THR A 37 -1.45 -4.03 -4.75
C THR A 37 -0.74 -3.95 -3.41
N GLY A 38 0.17 -4.89 -3.15
CA GLY A 38 0.95 -4.93 -1.91
C GLY A 38 2.23 -4.11 -2.00
N TYR A 39 2.51 -3.32 -0.98
CA TYR A 39 3.72 -2.50 -0.84
C TYR A 39 4.38 -2.74 0.52
N GLU A 40 5.71 -2.76 0.54
CA GLU A 40 6.48 -2.81 1.78
C GLU A 40 7.60 -1.79 1.76
N CYS A 41 7.72 -1.00 2.82
CA CYS A 41 8.82 -0.06 2.95
C CYS A 41 10.12 -0.81 3.23
N LYS A 42 11.13 -0.57 2.41
CA LYS A 42 12.47 -1.16 2.57
C LYS A 42 13.20 -0.71 3.83
N GLU A 43 12.83 0.45 4.39
CA GLU A 43 13.51 1.05 5.54
C GLU A 43 13.02 0.51 6.89
N CYS A 44 11.71 0.43 7.11
CA CYS A 44 11.13 -0.09 8.35
C CYS A 44 10.45 -1.46 8.22
N GLY A 45 10.24 -1.96 7.00
CA GLY A 45 9.48 -3.20 6.78
C GLY A 45 7.97 -3.06 6.99
N ASP A 46 7.46 -1.85 7.19
CA ASP A 46 6.02 -1.58 7.24
C ASP A 46 5.37 -1.98 5.91
N LYS A 47 4.14 -2.50 5.99
CA LYS A 47 3.41 -3.05 4.85
C LYS A 47 2.12 -2.31 4.63
N TRP A 48 1.77 -2.08 3.37
CA TRP A 48 0.55 -1.42 2.93
C TRP A 48 -0.08 -2.12 1.75
N SER A 49 -1.39 -2.03 1.64
CA SER A 49 -2.18 -2.50 0.51
C SER A 49 -2.89 -1.31 -0.12
N LEU A 50 -2.76 -1.17 -1.43
CA LEU A 50 -3.57 -0.29 -2.24
C LEU A 50 -4.71 -1.08 -2.84
N GLU A 51 -5.96 -0.77 -2.49
CA GLU A 51 -7.13 -1.33 -3.15
C GLU A 51 -7.70 -0.31 -4.14
N VAL A 52 -7.82 -0.70 -5.41
CA VAL A 52 -8.41 0.11 -6.49
C VAL A 52 -9.62 -0.63 -7.04
N GLN A 53 -10.79 0.01 -7.06
CA GLN A 53 -11.98 -0.63 -7.66
C GLN A 53 -11.85 -0.69 -9.19
N THR A 54 -11.99 -1.85 -9.81
CA THR A 54 -11.86 -2.00 -11.27
C THR A 54 -12.96 -1.25 -12.04
N GLN A 55 -14.16 -1.14 -11.43
CA GLN A 55 -15.30 -0.43 -12.00
C GLN A 55 -15.26 1.08 -11.77
N ALA A 56 -14.42 1.55 -10.83
CA ALA A 56 -14.26 2.95 -10.48
C ALA A 56 -12.79 3.19 -10.09
N PRO A 57 -11.87 3.23 -11.07
CA PRO A 57 -10.43 3.27 -10.82
C PRO A 57 -9.98 4.54 -10.08
N ASP A 58 -10.79 5.60 -10.08
CA ASP A 58 -10.57 6.81 -9.26
C ASP A 58 -10.74 6.57 -7.76
N GLN A 59 -11.38 5.46 -7.35
CA GLN A 59 -11.51 5.07 -5.95
C GLN A 59 -10.36 4.14 -5.55
N MET A 60 -9.21 4.74 -5.30
CA MET A 60 -8.07 4.09 -4.64
C MET A 60 -8.12 4.30 -3.13
N LYS A 61 -7.84 3.24 -2.36
CA LYS A 61 -7.78 3.27 -0.90
C LYS A 61 -6.54 2.56 -0.39
N TRP A 62 -5.83 3.23 0.50
CA TRP A 62 -4.66 2.68 1.16
C TRP A 62 -5.02 2.10 2.52
N PHE A 63 -4.52 0.90 2.79
CA PHE A 63 -4.70 0.20 4.06
C PHE A 63 -3.35 -0.25 4.60
N PRO A 64 -3.02 0.04 5.87
CA PRO A 64 -1.87 -0.61 6.51
C PRO A 64 -2.15 -2.11 6.62
N ILE A 65 -1.22 -2.94 6.14
CA ILE A 65 -1.24 -4.37 6.39
C ILE A 65 -0.67 -4.56 7.78
N ASP A 66 -1.53 -4.42 8.79
CA ASP A 66 -1.17 -4.68 10.17
C ASP A 66 -0.79 -6.17 10.29
N GLN A 67 0.48 -6.46 10.57
CA GLN A 67 0.98 -7.83 10.75
C GLN A 67 0.23 -8.59 11.86
N SER A 68 -0.54 -7.91 12.71
CA SER A 68 -1.33 -8.51 13.78
C SER A 68 -2.54 -9.32 13.30
N ARG A 69 -2.91 -9.28 12.02
CA ARG A 69 -4.06 -10.04 11.45
C ARG A 69 -3.69 -11.30 10.66
N LEU A 70 -2.42 -11.71 10.68
CA LEU A 70 -1.96 -12.96 10.07
C LEU A 70 -1.91 -14.16 11.05
N ASN A 71 -2.51 -14.05 12.24
CA ASN A 71 -2.69 -15.17 13.17
C ASN A 71 -4.05 -15.85 12.98
#